data_AF-A0A9Q0HXT0-F1
#
_entry.id   AF-A0A9Q0HXT0-F1
#
_cell.length_a   1.000
_cell.length_b   1.000
_cell.length_c   1.000
_cell.angle_alpha   90.00
_cell.angle_beta   90.00
_cell.angle_gamma   90.00
#
_symmetry.space_group_name_H-M   'P 1'
#
loop_
_entity.id
_entity.type
_entity.pdbx_description
1 polymer ?
#
loop_
_entity_poly.entity_id
_entity_poly.type
_entity_poly.pdbx_seq_one_letter_code
_entity_poly.pdbx_strand_id
1 'polypeptide(L)'
;MGVWCTDKFSRSISSHLRSIKGLNGIGLALAAPAIQALVADSTNNRNHGLAFGWLQFTGLLGSIIGLFIALLLSPTTLLGIDGWRIAFFLVAVVSMIVGMLVWSYAVDPHFTSEPVSKEEDVVQKSVLNEVNDFLNETKSIIQIPSFQIFIAQGVPGTFTGAAFSFLPMWFELIGFSHNYTAFLLTLLSIAYAIGGVFAGVMGDFLAQHFPNAGRVILSQISSGSKIPLAGVLLLGLPYDASSGAIYAVVIFFMGLITTWEDAATNKKRMQSHWTECN
;
A
#
# COMPACT_ATOMS: atom_id res chain seq x y z
N MET A 1 38.90 -3.83 24.68
CA MET A 1 37.53 -3.90 25.23
C MET A 1 36.47 -3.18 24.38
N GLY A 2 36.77 -2.07 23.68
CA GLY A 2 35.74 -1.26 22.99
C GLY A 2 35.02 -1.90 21.79
N VAL A 3 35.72 -2.69 20.96
CA VAL A 3 35.15 -3.31 19.74
C VAL A 3 34.11 -4.40 20.05
N TRP A 4 34.26 -5.09 21.19
CA TRP A 4 33.31 -6.11 21.64
C TRP A 4 32.03 -5.51 22.25
N CYS A 5 32.13 -4.29 22.82
CA CYS A 5 30.95 -3.56 23.30
C CYS A 5 30.15 -2.95 22.16
N THR A 6 30.80 -2.40 21.13
CA THR A 6 30.10 -1.84 19.95
C THR A 6 29.43 -2.93 19.11
N ASP A 7 30.04 -4.11 18.98
CA ASP A 7 29.44 -5.23 18.26
C ASP A 7 28.25 -5.85 19.02
N LYS A 8 28.35 -6.02 20.35
CA LYS A 8 27.20 -6.44 21.18
C LYS A 8 26.06 -5.42 21.19
N PHE A 9 26.38 -4.13 21.24
CA PHE A 9 25.39 -3.05 21.20
C PHE A 9 24.70 -2.97 19.83
N SER A 10 25.46 -3.07 18.74
CA SER A 10 24.93 -3.13 17.36
C SER A 10 24.06 -4.38 17.12
N ARG A 11 24.47 -5.54 17.65
CA ARG A 11 23.68 -6.78 17.60
C ARG A 11 22.40 -6.71 18.44
N SER A 12 22.44 -6.06 19.59
CA SER A 12 21.26 -5.84 20.43
C SER A 12 20.28 -4.85 19.78
N ILE A 13 20.76 -3.75 19.21
CA ILE A 13 19.91 -2.80 18.47
C ILE A 13 19.27 -3.49 17.26
N SER A 14 20.04 -4.27 16.50
CA SER A 14 19.52 -4.97 15.32
C SER A 14 18.53 -6.09 15.66
N SER A 15 18.67 -6.78 16.79
CA SER A 15 17.68 -7.78 17.23
C SER A 15 16.38 -7.12 17.69
N HIS A 16 16.44 -6.05 18.49
CA HIS A 16 15.24 -5.32 18.92
C HIS A 16 14.52 -4.65 17.74
N LEU A 17 15.25 -4.02 16.81
CA LEU A 17 14.67 -3.45 15.60
C LEU A 17 14.03 -4.51 14.70
N ARG A 18 14.61 -5.72 14.64
CA ARG A 18 14.02 -6.83 13.87
C ARG A 18 12.69 -7.28 14.46
N SER A 19 12.61 -7.43 15.78
CA SER A 19 11.37 -7.78 16.47
C SER A 19 10.29 -6.71 16.30
N ILE A 20 10.65 -5.42 16.44
CA ILE A 20 9.72 -4.29 16.25
C ILE A 20 9.22 -4.24 14.80
N LYS A 21 10.11 -4.41 13.81
CA LYS A 21 9.72 -4.46 12.39
C LYS A 21 8.85 -5.67 12.08
N GLY A 22 9.13 -6.82 12.70
CA GLY A 22 8.31 -8.04 12.57
C GLY A 22 6.88 -7.83 13.08
N LEU A 23 6.74 -7.28 14.29
CA LEU A 23 5.43 -6.93 14.86
C LEU A 23 4.67 -5.91 14.00
N ASN A 24 5.36 -4.89 13.50
CA ASN A 24 4.75 -3.92 12.58
C ASN A 24 4.29 -4.59 11.28
N GLY A 25 5.08 -5.52 10.75
CA GLY A 25 4.71 -6.31 9.57
C GLY A 25 3.44 -7.15 9.78
N ILE A 26 3.32 -7.81 10.95
CA ILE A 26 2.10 -8.56 11.32
C ILE A 26 0.90 -7.61 11.39
N GLY A 27 1.06 -6.46 12.04
CA GLY A 27 -0.02 -5.46 12.15
C GLY A 27 -0.50 -4.98 10.78
N LEU A 28 0.42 -4.65 9.87
CA LEU A 28 0.09 -4.23 8.51
C LEU A 28 -0.55 -5.35 7.68
N ALA A 29 -0.10 -6.60 7.85
CA ALA A 29 -0.65 -7.75 7.15
C ALA A 29 -2.11 -8.04 7.52
N LEU A 30 -2.52 -7.74 8.75
CA LEU A 30 -3.90 -7.87 9.20
C LEU A 30 -4.74 -6.64 8.86
N ALA A 31 -4.18 -5.44 9.05
CA ALA A 31 -4.92 -4.19 8.87
C ALA A 31 -5.29 -3.92 7.41
N ALA A 32 -4.36 -4.14 6.46
CA ALA A 32 -4.59 -3.84 5.05
C ALA A 32 -5.82 -4.58 4.47
N PRO A 33 -5.94 -5.92 4.55
CA PRO A 33 -7.12 -6.62 4.03
C PRO A 33 -8.40 -6.28 4.80
N ALA A 34 -8.33 -6.07 6.12
CA ALA A 34 -9.51 -5.70 6.92
C ALA A 34 -10.09 -4.33 6.51
N ILE A 35 -9.23 -3.33 6.30
CA ILE A 35 -9.66 -2.00 5.84
C ILE A 35 -10.26 -2.08 4.43
N GLN A 36 -9.62 -2.83 3.53
CA GLN A 36 -10.13 -3.02 2.17
C GLN A 36 -11.50 -3.71 2.16
N ALA A 37 -11.69 -4.76 2.97
CA ALA A 37 -12.97 -5.45 3.11
C ALA A 37 -14.06 -4.52 3.68
N LEU A 38 -13.76 -3.78 4.74
CA LEU A 38 -14.70 -2.84 5.36
C LEU A 38 -15.16 -1.75 4.38
N VAL A 39 -14.23 -1.18 3.61
CA VAL A 39 -14.54 -0.17 2.58
C VAL A 39 -15.32 -0.78 1.42
N ALA A 40 -14.97 -2.02 1.01
CA ALA A 40 -15.75 -2.72 0.00
C ALA A 40 -17.18 -2.91 0.48
N ASP A 41 -17.39 -3.49 1.66
CA ASP A 41 -18.72 -3.82 2.19
C ASP A 41 -19.61 -2.60 2.43
N SER A 42 -19.03 -1.49 2.90
CA SER A 42 -19.76 -0.23 3.14
C SER A 42 -20.11 0.57 1.88
N THR A 43 -19.61 0.17 0.70
CA THR A 43 -19.78 0.93 -0.55
C THR A 43 -20.65 0.20 -1.59
N ASN A 44 -21.45 1.00 -2.31
CA ASN A 44 -22.28 0.51 -3.41
C ASN A 44 -21.43 0.21 -4.66
N ASN A 45 -21.81 -0.81 -5.45
CA ASN A 45 -21.11 -1.23 -6.66
C ASN A 45 -20.86 -0.12 -7.70
N ARG A 46 -21.66 0.96 -7.67
CA ARG A 46 -21.55 2.09 -8.60
C ARG A 46 -20.42 3.07 -8.29
N ASN A 47 -20.07 3.23 -7.00
CA ASN A 47 -19.10 4.24 -6.52
C ASN A 47 -17.92 3.60 -5.78
N HIS A 48 -17.72 2.29 -5.97
CA HIS A 48 -16.72 1.51 -5.26
C HIS A 48 -15.30 1.99 -5.58
N GLY A 49 -14.99 2.24 -6.86
CA GLY A 49 -13.70 2.76 -7.29
C GLY A 49 -13.38 4.11 -6.66
N LEU A 50 -14.36 5.04 -6.62
CA LEU A 50 -14.20 6.34 -5.98
C LEU A 50 -13.87 6.21 -4.48
N ALA A 51 -14.53 5.29 -3.77
CA ALA A 51 -14.25 5.06 -2.35
C ALA A 51 -12.81 4.52 -2.12
N PHE A 52 -12.35 3.58 -2.94
CA PHE A 52 -10.96 3.11 -2.90
C PHE A 52 -9.95 4.20 -3.30
N GLY A 53 -10.32 5.08 -4.24
CA GLY A 53 -9.51 6.25 -4.59
C GLY A 53 -9.34 7.23 -3.41
N TRP A 54 -10.41 7.48 -2.65
CA TRP A 54 -10.35 8.28 -1.41
C TRP A 54 -9.56 7.59 -0.30
N LEU A 55 -9.68 6.26 -0.17
CA LEU A 55 -8.89 5.48 0.78
C LEU A 55 -7.38 5.62 0.47
N GLN A 56 -7.00 5.53 -0.80
CA GLN A 56 -5.61 5.72 -1.22
C GLN A 56 -5.14 7.16 -1.00
N PHE A 57 -5.96 8.16 -1.36
CA PHE A 57 -5.65 9.57 -1.16
C PHE A 57 -5.39 9.91 0.31
N THR A 58 -6.27 9.47 1.20
CA THR A 58 -6.14 9.69 2.65
C THR A 58 -4.92 8.97 3.24
N GLY A 59 -4.62 7.74 2.78
CA GLY A 59 -3.41 7.02 3.18
C GLY A 59 -2.11 7.72 2.75
N LEU A 60 -2.08 8.28 1.54
CA LEU A 60 -0.93 9.04 1.03
C LEU A 60 -0.77 10.39 1.74
N LEU A 61 -1.87 11.10 2.01
CA LEU A 61 -1.84 12.30 2.84
C LEU A 61 -1.30 12.01 4.24
N GLY A 62 -1.78 10.94 4.88
CA GLY A 62 -1.27 10.51 6.19
C GLY A 62 0.22 10.21 6.15
N SER A 63 0.71 9.59 5.06
CA SER A 63 2.14 9.32 4.85
C SER A 63 2.96 10.60 4.72
N ILE A 64 2.48 11.59 3.94
CA ILE A 64 3.16 12.89 3.77
C ILE A 64 3.23 13.62 5.10
N ILE A 65 2.10 13.71 5.83
CA ILE A 65 2.03 14.38 7.14
C ILE A 65 2.93 13.67 8.15
N GLY A 66 2.88 12.33 8.19
CA GLY A 66 3.72 11.52 9.08
C GLY A 66 5.21 11.70 8.80
N LEU A 67 5.62 11.70 7.53
CA LEU A 67 7.00 11.94 7.12
C LEU A 67 7.44 13.36 7.49
N PHE A 68 6.59 14.36 7.25
CA PHE A 68 6.88 15.75 7.59
C PHE A 68 7.08 15.94 9.09
N ILE A 69 6.19 15.38 9.92
CA ILE A 69 6.34 15.40 11.38
C ILE A 69 7.64 14.68 11.79
N ALA A 70 7.91 13.49 11.24
CA ALA A 70 9.12 12.75 11.54
C ALA A 70 10.40 13.53 11.19
N LEU A 71 10.43 14.20 10.04
CA LEU A 71 11.57 15.02 9.60
C LEU A 71 11.80 16.23 10.52
N LEU A 72 10.73 16.91 10.96
CA LEU A 72 10.85 18.04 11.89
C LEU A 72 11.33 17.61 13.27
N LEU A 73 10.89 16.45 13.75
CA LEU A 73 11.29 15.93 15.05
C LEU A 73 12.70 15.32 15.03
N SER A 74 13.13 14.70 13.93
CA SER A 74 14.41 13.98 13.83
C SER A 74 15.65 14.76 14.32
N PRO A 75 15.90 16.03 13.93
CA PRO A 75 17.07 16.77 14.38
C PRO A 75 16.90 17.42 15.75
N THR A 76 15.71 17.37 16.36
CA THR A 76 15.43 18.03 17.64
C THR A 76 15.74 17.12 18.82
N THR A 77 16.33 17.70 19.87
CA THR A 77 16.43 17.08 21.19
C THR A 77 15.53 17.85 22.15
N LEU A 78 14.42 17.24 22.51
CA LEU A 78 13.48 17.81 23.48
C LEU A 78 13.71 17.11 24.81
N LEU A 79 14.01 17.88 25.86
CA LEU A 79 14.13 17.38 27.24
C LEU A 79 15.16 16.23 27.40
N GLY A 80 16.23 16.23 26.61
CA GLY A 80 17.27 15.18 26.65
C GLY A 80 16.88 13.86 25.99
N ILE A 81 15.73 13.79 25.32
CA ILE A 81 15.27 12.64 24.54
C ILE A 81 15.48 12.93 23.04
N ASP A 82 16.05 11.97 22.32
CA ASP A 82 16.21 12.06 20.87
C ASP A 82 14.84 12.15 20.18
N GLY A 83 14.68 13.07 19.24
CA GLY A 83 13.40 13.34 18.58
C GLY A 83 12.78 12.16 17.83
N TRP A 84 13.58 11.18 17.38
CA TRP A 84 13.06 9.95 16.77
C TRP A 84 12.21 9.10 17.74
N ARG A 85 12.52 9.11 19.05
CA ARG A 85 11.74 8.41 20.08
C ARG A 85 10.38 9.08 20.29
N ILE A 86 10.38 10.41 20.28
CA ILE A 86 9.17 11.22 20.42
C ILE A 86 8.26 11.02 19.21
N ALA A 87 8.84 10.93 18.00
CA ALA A 87 8.08 10.59 16.80
C ALA A 87 7.36 9.23 16.91
N PHE A 88 8.05 8.18 17.39
CA PHE A 88 7.41 6.88 17.63
C PHE A 88 6.30 6.94 18.68
N PHE A 89 6.49 7.70 19.76
CA PHE A 89 5.47 7.87 20.78
C PHE A 89 4.23 8.59 20.23
N LEU A 90 4.41 9.64 19.43
CA LEU A 90 3.32 10.36 18.78
C LEU A 90 2.52 9.43 17.84
N VAL A 91 3.21 8.64 17.02
CA VAL A 91 2.57 7.63 16.16
C VAL A 91 1.76 6.62 16.99
N ALA A 92 2.30 6.15 18.12
CA ALA A 92 1.59 5.22 19.00
C ALA A 92 0.30 5.84 19.58
N VAL A 93 0.34 7.10 20.02
CA VAL A 93 -0.84 7.82 20.55
C VAL A 93 -1.90 7.97 19.46
N VAL A 94 -1.52 8.42 18.27
CA VAL A 94 -2.45 8.56 17.14
C VAL A 94 -3.09 7.22 16.77
N SER A 95 -2.30 6.15 16.69
CA SER A 95 -2.81 4.79 16.41
C SER A 95 -3.77 4.31 17.48
N MET A 96 -3.54 4.61 18.75
CA MET A 96 -4.47 4.26 19.84
C MET A 96 -5.80 5.00 19.71
N ILE A 97 -5.77 6.29 19.37
CA ILE A 97 -6.98 7.08 19.13
C ILE A 97 -7.77 6.52 17.94
N VAL A 98 -7.11 6.24 16.82
CA VAL A 98 -7.76 5.64 15.65
C VAL A 98 -8.34 4.28 15.98
N GLY A 99 -7.61 3.43 16.71
CA GLY A 99 -8.11 2.12 17.17
C GLY A 99 -9.35 2.25 18.06
N MET A 100 -9.37 3.20 19.00
CA MET A 100 -10.55 3.48 19.83
C MET A 100 -11.73 3.98 19.00
N LEU A 101 -11.49 4.87 18.03
CA LEU A 101 -12.54 5.37 17.14
C LEU A 101 -13.16 4.23 16.32
N VAL A 102 -12.32 3.39 15.70
CA VAL A 102 -12.77 2.21 14.95
C VAL A 102 -13.56 1.29 15.87
N TRP A 103 -13.07 1.00 17.08
CA TRP A 103 -13.80 0.17 18.04
C TRP A 103 -15.18 0.73 18.43
N SER A 104 -15.30 2.05 18.57
CA SER A 104 -16.57 2.69 18.96
C SER A 104 -17.56 2.91 17.82
N TYR A 105 -17.09 3.12 16.59
CA TYR A 105 -17.93 3.55 15.46
C TYR A 105 -18.00 2.55 14.31
N ALA A 106 -17.08 1.57 14.22
CA ALA A 106 -17.15 0.57 13.16
C ALA A 106 -18.29 -0.40 13.48
N VAL A 107 -19.34 -0.33 12.67
CA VAL A 107 -20.44 -1.29 12.70
C VAL A 107 -20.10 -2.37 11.67
N ASP A 108 -19.93 -3.60 12.15
CA ASP A 108 -19.72 -4.75 11.29
C ASP A 108 -21.06 -5.11 10.60
N PRO A 109 -21.15 -5.05 9.25
CA PRO A 109 -22.37 -5.35 8.52
C PRO A 109 -22.78 -6.83 8.56
N HIS A 110 -21.89 -7.75 8.97
CA HIS A 110 -22.14 -9.20 9.00
C HIS A 110 -22.32 -9.78 10.42
N PHE A 111 -22.41 -8.94 11.46
CA PHE A 111 -22.48 -9.42 12.85
C PHE A 111 -23.87 -9.96 13.21
N THR A 112 -24.18 -11.19 12.79
CA THR A 112 -25.30 -11.96 13.35
C THR A 112 -24.95 -12.44 14.74
N SER A 113 -25.66 -11.91 15.73
CA SER A 113 -25.49 -12.23 17.16
C SER A 113 -26.12 -13.58 17.49
N GLU A 114 -25.49 -14.68 17.06
CA GLU A 114 -25.79 -15.98 17.65
C GLU A 114 -24.81 -16.28 18.80
N PRO A 115 -25.32 -16.70 19.98
CA PRO A 115 -24.48 -16.96 21.14
C PRO A 115 -23.69 -18.26 20.91
N VAL A 116 -22.41 -18.15 20.55
CA VAL A 116 -21.49 -19.29 20.46
C VAL A 116 -21.22 -19.83 21.87
N SER A 117 -21.97 -20.84 22.26
CA SER A 117 -21.73 -21.58 23.50
C SER A 117 -20.73 -22.72 23.25
N LYS A 118 -19.55 -22.60 23.88
CA LYS A 118 -18.62 -23.68 24.26
C LYS A 118 -17.96 -24.49 23.12
N GLU A 119 -16.91 -23.96 22.49
CA GLU A 119 -16.08 -24.71 21.54
C GLU A 119 -14.62 -24.23 21.55
N GLU A 120 -13.72 -24.87 22.32
CA GLU A 120 -12.27 -24.72 22.09
C GLU A 120 -11.73 -25.88 21.23
N ASP A 121 -12.22 -27.10 21.44
CA ASP A 121 -11.80 -28.29 20.66
C ASP A 121 -12.49 -28.42 19.29
N VAL A 122 -13.71 -27.86 19.12
CA VAL A 122 -14.39 -27.84 17.82
C VAL A 122 -13.84 -26.72 16.94
N VAL A 123 -13.48 -25.56 17.53
CA VAL A 123 -12.85 -24.44 16.84
C VAL A 123 -11.49 -24.84 16.27
N GLN A 124 -10.64 -25.57 17.00
CA GLN A 124 -9.32 -25.94 16.47
C GLN A 124 -9.39 -26.91 15.29
N LYS A 125 -10.34 -27.86 15.30
CA LYS A 125 -10.60 -28.75 14.15
C LYS A 125 -11.24 -28.00 12.98
N SER A 126 -12.13 -27.04 13.27
CA SER A 126 -12.73 -26.16 12.26
C SER A 126 -11.66 -25.31 11.56
N VAL A 127 -10.75 -24.68 12.31
CA VAL A 127 -9.68 -23.85 11.75
C VAL A 127 -8.70 -24.68 10.93
N LEU A 128 -8.31 -25.88 11.39
CA LEU A 128 -7.41 -26.74 10.61
C LEU A 128 -8.07 -27.26 9.32
N ASN A 129 -9.35 -27.61 9.38
CA ASN A 129 -10.10 -28.02 8.19
C ASN A 129 -10.28 -26.85 7.22
N GLU A 130 -10.64 -25.67 7.73
CA GLU A 130 -10.78 -24.44 6.95
C GLU A 130 -9.46 -24.05 6.28
N VAL A 131 -8.34 -24.11 7.01
CA VAL A 131 -6.99 -23.91 6.43
C VAL A 131 -6.69 -24.95 5.36
N ASN A 132 -7.03 -26.22 5.58
CA ASN A 132 -6.80 -27.27 4.59
C ASN A 132 -7.67 -27.09 3.34
N ASP A 133 -8.91 -26.66 3.49
CA ASP A 133 -9.83 -26.33 2.41
C ASP A 133 -9.31 -25.13 1.60
N PHE A 134 -8.90 -24.05 2.28
CA PHE A 134 -8.22 -22.91 1.64
C PHE A 134 -6.94 -23.32 0.91
N LEU A 135 -6.15 -24.24 1.46
CA LEU A 135 -4.94 -24.76 0.80
C LEU A 135 -5.28 -25.57 -0.46
N ASN A 136 -6.34 -26.38 -0.42
CA ASN A 136 -6.80 -27.16 -1.56
C ASN A 136 -7.38 -26.26 -2.67
N GLU A 137 -8.14 -25.24 -2.30
CA GLU A 137 -8.62 -24.21 -3.22
C GLU A 137 -7.45 -23.43 -3.86
N THR A 138 -6.51 -22.97 -3.03
CA THR A 138 -5.32 -22.25 -3.50
C THR A 138 -4.49 -23.10 -4.45
N LYS A 139 -4.32 -24.39 -4.15
CA LYS A 139 -3.62 -25.34 -5.02
C LYS A 139 -4.32 -25.47 -6.38
N SER A 140 -5.65 -25.50 -6.38
CA SER A 140 -6.45 -25.54 -7.61
C SER A 140 -6.29 -24.27 -8.43
N ILE A 141 -6.23 -23.10 -7.78
CA ILE A 141 -6.01 -21.80 -8.44
C ILE A 141 -4.61 -21.71 -9.07
N ILE A 142 -3.56 -22.20 -8.39
CA ILE A 142 -2.16 -22.19 -8.88
C ILE A 142 -1.99 -22.98 -10.19
N GLN A 143 -2.83 -24.01 -10.42
CA GLN A 143 -2.77 -24.82 -11.63
C GLN A 143 -3.37 -24.12 -12.85
N ILE A 144 -4.12 -23.03 -12.67
CA ILE A 144 -4.77 -22.30 -13.76
C ILE A 144 -3.70 -21.54 -14.57
N PRO A 145 -3.54 -21.77 -15.89
CA PRO A 145 -2.51 -21.09 -16.69
C PRO A 145 -2.64 -19.57 -16.68
N SER A 146 -3.87 -19.04 -16.69
CA SER A 146 -4.11 -17.60 -16.58
C SER A 146 -3.57 -17.03 -15.27
N PHE A 147 -3.77 -17.73 -14.15
CA PHE A 147 -3.28 -17.31 -12.85
C PHE A 147 -1.73 -17.31 -12.79
N GLN A 148 -1.08 -18.28 -13.45
CA GLN A 148 0.37 -18.29 -13.57
C GLN A 148 0.89 -17.08 -14.34
N ILE A 149 0.20 -16.64 -15.41
CA ILE A 149 0.54 -15.41 -16.13
C ILE A 149 0.35 -14.19 -15.22
N PHE A 150 -0.71 -14.15 -14.42
CA PHE A 150 -0.92 -13.08 -13.42
C PHE A 150 0.22 -13.03 -12.38
N ILE A 151 0.70 -14.16 -11.90
CA ILE A 151 1.87 -14.21 -10.99
C ILE A 151 3.14 -13.77 -11.73
N ALA A 152 3.34 -14.26 -12.95
CA ALA A 152 4.53 -13.97 -13.75
C ALA A 152 4.69 -12.48 -14.07
N GLN A 153 3.59 -11.73 -14.24
CA GLN A 153 3.65 -10.26 -14.36
C GLN A 153 3.79 -9.55 -12.99
N GLY A 154 3.20 -10.11 -11.93
CA GLY A 154 3.19 -9.49 -10.60
C GLY A 154 4.57 -9.50 -9.92
N VAL A 155 5.33 -10.59 -10.06
CA VAL A 155 6.65 -10.74 -9.43
C VAL A 155 7.66 -9.68 -9.91
N PRO A 156 7.83 -9.42 -11.22
CA PRO A 156 8.64 -8.29 -11.70
C PRO A 156 8.13 -6.92 -11.23
N GLY A 157 6.81 -6.78 -11.10
CA GLY A 157 6.17 -5.56 -10.58
C GLY A 157 6.59 -5.25 -9.14
N THR A 158 6.65 -6.27 -8.25
CA THR A 158 7.11 -6.06 -6.87
C THR A 158 8.59 -5.69 -6.79
N PHE A 159 9.42 -6.24 -7.67
CA PHE A 159 10.82 -5.84 -7.78
C PHE A 159 10.96 -4.37 -8.19
N THR A 160 10.15 -3.92 -9.13
CA THR A 160 10.15 -2.51 -9.58
C THR A 160 9.68 -1.59 -8.44
N GLY A 161 8.65 -1.97 -7.68
CA GLY A 161 8.23 -1.25 -6.48
C GLY A 161 9.34 -1.12 -5.43
N ALA A 162 10.11 -2.18 -5.21
CA ALA A 162 11.28 -2.13 -4.32
C ALA A 162 12.38 -1.19 -4.86
N ALA A 163 12.62 -1.19 -6.17
CA ALA A 163 13.60 -0.30 -6.81
C ALA A 163 13.23 1.19 -6.63
N PHE A 164 11.95 1.53 -6.68
CA PHE A 164 11.48 2.90 -6.42
C PHE A 164 11.80 3.41 -5.01
N SER A 165 12.04 2.53 -4.04
CA SER A 165 12.47 2.96 -2.69
C SER A 165 13.87 3.60 -2.71
N PHE A 166 14.67 3.34 -3.75
CA PHE A 166 16.00 3.94 -3.94
C PHE A 166 15.97 5.21 -4.80
N LEU A 167 14.80 5.65 -5.26
CA LEU A 167 14.64 6.85 -6.08
C LEU A 167 15.25 8.13 -5.47
N PRO A 168 15.14 8.40 -4.14
CA PRO A 168 15.80 9.54 -3.52
C PRO A 168 17.32 9.52 -3.70
N MET A 169 17.93 8.35 -3.44
CA MET A 169 19.37 8.13 -3.56
C MET A 169 19.83 8.29 -5.01
N TRP A 170 19.04 7.79 -5.96
CA TRP A 170 19.36 7.90 -7.38
C TRP A 170 19.35 9.36 -7.87
N PHE A 171 18.38 10.18 -7.45
CA PHE A 171 18.38 11.61 -7.79
C PHE A 171 19.57 12.37 -7.21
N GLU A 172 19.95 12.08 -5.97
CA GLU A 172 21.16 12.68 -5.38
C GLU A 172 22.43 12.23 -6.14
N LEU A 173 22.49 10.98 -6.61
CA LEU A 173 23.62 10.46 -7.39
C LEU A 173 23.72 11.11 -8.79
N ILE A 174 22.60 11.48 -9.41
CA ILE A 174 22.57 12.25 -10.66
C ILE A 174 23.12 13.68 -10.45
N GLY A 175 23.19 14.17 -9.21
CA GLY A 175 23.69 15.49 -8.87
C GLY A 175 22.59 16.51 -8.54
N PHE A 176 21.35 16.06 -8.31
CA PHE A 176 20.31 16.95 -7.77
C PHE A 176 20.62 17.33 -6.33
N SER A 177 20.33 18.58 -5.97
CA SER A 177 20.41 19.02 -4.57
C SER A 177 19.38 18.29 -3.72
N HIS A 178 19.69 18.10 -2.43
CA HIS A 178 18.79 17.45 -1.47
C HIS A 178 17.39 18.10 -1.44
N ASN A 179 17.33 19.44 -1.49
CA ASN A 179 16.06 20.18 -1.53
C ASN A 179 15.25 19.87 -2.79
N TYR A 180 15.91 19.74 -3.94
CA TYR A 180 15.25 19.43 -5.20
C TYR A 180 14.77 17.98 -5.25
N THR A 181 15.56 17.04 -4.74
CA THR A 181 15.15 15.64 -4.58
C THR A 181 13.91 15.53 -3.69
N ALA A 182 13.89 16.22 -2.54
CA ALA A 182 12.71 16.26 -1.67
C ALA A 182 11.47 16.85 -2.38
N PHE A 183 11.67 17.90 -3.19
CA PHE A 183 10.60 18.46 -4.04
C PHE A 183 10.07 17.43 -5.06
N LEU A 184 10.94 16.70 -5.77
CA LEU A 184 10.51 15.68 -6.73
C LEU A 184 9.73 14.53 -6.07
N LEU A 185 10.14 14.10 -4.88
CA LEU A 185 9.49 13.01 -4.15
C LEU A 185 8.14 13.43 -3.56
N THR A 186 8.03 14.68 -3.09
CA THR A 186 6.74 15.23 -2.64
C THR A 186 5.79 15.43 -3.80
N LEU A 187 6.30 15.90 -4.95
CA LEU A 187 5.53 15.98 -6.19
C LEU A 187 5.02 14.60 -6.64
N LEU A 188 5.88 13.56 -6.59
CA LEU A 188 5.49 12.18 -6.87
C LEU A 188 4.39 11.69 -5.92
N SER A 189 4.49 12.00 -4.63
CA SER A 189 3.50 11.59 -3.62
C SER A 189 2.14 12.27 -3.83
N ILE A 190 2.14 13.55 -4.21
CA ILE A 190 0.92 14.29 -4.58
C ILE A 190 0.31 13.71 -5.86
N ALA A 191 1.14 13.41 -6.87
CA ALA A 191 0.70 12.77 -8.10
C ALA A 191 0.05 11.40 -7.82
N TYR A 192 0.65 10.59 -6.94
CA TYR A 192 0.04 9.33 -6.50
C TYR A 192 -1.34 9.54 -5.87
N ALA A 193 -1.49 10.55 -5.02
CA ALA A 193 -2.75 10.82 -4.33
C ALA A 193 -3.86 11.23 -5.32
N ILE A 194 -3.55 12.14 -6.23
CA ILE A 194 -4.49 12.61 -7.27
C ILE A 194 -4.81 11.45 -8.24
N GLY A 195 -3.80 10.67 -8.62
CA GLY A 195 -3.93 9.54 -9.52
C GLY A 195 -4.88 8.47 -8.98
N GLY A 196 -4.83 8.17 -7.68
CA GLY A 196 -5.73 7.21 -7.04
C GLY A 196 -7.20 7.62 -7.10
N VAL A 197 -7.52 8.89 -6.81
CA VAL A 197 -8.90 9.41 -6.93
C VAL A 197 -9.36 9.40 -8.38
N PHE A 198 -8.51 9.87 -9.30
CA PHE A 198 -8.82 9.88 -10.73
C PHE A 198 -9.07 8.46 -11.25
N ALA A 199 -8.25 7.49 -10.86
CA ALA A 199 -8.41 6.09 -11.20
C ALA A 199 -9.70 5.50 -10.63
N GLY A 200 -10.09 5.89 -9.42
CA GLY A 200 -11.35 5.50 -8.81
C GLY A 200 -12.56 5.97 -9.62
N VAL A 201 -12.59 7.26 -9.97
CA VAL A 201 -13.63 7.88 -10.81
C VAL A 201 -13.68 7.23 -12.19
N MET A 202 -12.52 7.13 -12.85
CA MET A 202 -12.40 6.59 -14.20
C MET A 202 -12.74 5.11 -14.24
N GLY A 203 -12.34 4.35 -13.21
CA GLY A 203 -12.67 2.94 -13.04
C GLY A 203 -14.16 2.70 -12.86
N ASP A 204 -14.85 3.54 -12.09
CA ASP A 204 -16.31 3.49 -11.93
C ASP A 204 -17.03 3.87 -13.22
N PHE A 205 -16.56 4.92 -13.92
CA PHE A 205 -17.13 5.34 -15.21
C PHE A 205 -17.00 4.26 -16.28
N LEU A 206 -15.79 3.68 -16.46
CA LEU A 206 -15.58 2.60 -17.42
C LEU A 206 -16.32 1.32 -17.02
N ALA A 207 -16.49 1.03 -15.73
CA ALA A 207 -17.27 -0.13 -15.30
C ALA A 207 -18.77 0.02 -15.63
N GLN A 208 -19.32 1.23 -15.58
CA GLN A 208 -20.71 1.48 -15.97
C GLN A 208 -20.91 1.32 -17.48
N HIS A 209 -19.93 1.70 -18.29
CA HIS A 209 -20.02 1.61 -19.75
C HIS A 209 -19.61 0.23 -20.31
N PHE A 210 -18.64 -0.43 -19.66
CA PHE A 210 -18.12 -1.75 -20.01
C PHE A 210 -18.10 -2.66 -18.76
N PRO A 211 -19.22 -3.32 -18.40
CA PRO A 211 -19.39 -4.04 -17.14
C PRO A 211 -18.31 -5.11 -16.87
N ASN A 212 -17.83 -5.75 -17.94
CA ASN A 212 -16.89 -6.86 -17.82
C ASN A 212 -15.43 -6.47 -18.06
N ALA A 213 -15.17 -5.43 -18.85
CA ALA A 213 -13.83 -5.09 -19.36
C ALA A 213 -13.30 -3.74 -18.89
N GLY A 214 -14.14 -2.81 -18.45
CA GLY A 214 -13.75 -1.42 -18.22
C GLY A 214 -12.59 -1.24 -17.23
N ARG A 215 -12.66 -1.92 -16.08
CA ARG A 215 -11.60 -1.89 -15.06
C ARG A 215 -10.32 -2.60 -15.51
N VAL A 216 -10.45 -3.67 -16.29
CA VAL A 216 -9.31 -4.42 -16.81
C VAL A 216 -8.56 -3.58 -17.85
N ILE A 217 -9.28 -2.91 -18.74
CA ILE A 217 -8.70 -2.00 -19.74
C ILE A 217 -7.91 -0.88 -19.04
N LEU A 218 -8.49 -0.27 -18.01
CA LEU A 218 -7.82 0.80 -17.26
C LEU A 218 -6.51 0.31 -16.58
N SER A 219 -6.56 -0.87 -15.96
CA SER A 219 -5.38 -1.52 -15.37
C SER A 219 -4.30 -1.84 -16.42
N GLN A 220 -4.68 -2.37 -17.59
CA GLN A 220 -3.74 -2.70 -18.65
C GLN A 220 -3.10 -1.45 -19.29
N ILE A 221 -3.87 -0.36 -19.46
CA ILE A 221 -3.33 0.93 -19.92
C ILE A 221 -2.29 1.45 -18.92
N SER A 222 -2.58 1.36 -17.62
CA SER A 222 -1.65 1.75 -16.57
C SER A 222 -0.35 0.93 -16.64
N SER A 223 -0.45 -0.40 -16.56
CA SER A 223 0.72 -1.29 -16.53
C SER A 223 1.53 -1.19 -17.83
N GLY A 224 0.87 -1.08 -18.97
CA GLY A 224 1.52 -0.88 -20.27
C GLY A 224 2.26 0.46 -20.38
N SER A 225 1.72 1.53 -19.79
CA SER A 225 2.32 2.87 -19.80
C SER A 225 3.50 3.04 -18.85
N LYS A 226 3.63 2.18 -17.82
CA LYS A 226 4.79 2.18 -16.90
C LYS A 226 6.10 1.93 -17.65
N ILE A 227 6.10 1.04 -18.64
CA ILE A 227 7.29 0.64 -19.42
C ILE A 227 7.88 1.81 -20.23
N PRO A 228 7.13 2.51 -21.12
CA PRO A 228 7.68 3.63 -21.87
C PRO A 228 8.07 4.79 -20.95
N LEU A 229 7.31 5.07 -19.88
CA LEU A 229 7.67 6.11 -18.91
C LEU A 229 8.97 5.80 -18.18
N ALA A 230 9.17 4.54 -17.76
CA ALA A 230 10.44 4.11 -17.18
C ALA A 230 11.58 4.19 -18.20
N GLY A 231 11.34 3.85 -19.47
CA GLY A 231 12.31 4.01 -20.56
C GLY A 231 12.72 5.46 -20.78
N VAL A 232 11.76 6.39 -20.79
CA VAL A 232 12.03 7.83 -20.87
C VAL A 232 12.84 8.30 -19.67
N LEU A 233 12.46 7.87 -18.46
CA LEU A 233 13.13 8.23 -17.21
C LEU A 233 14.60 7.76 -17.15
N LEU A 234 14.87 6.52 -17.58
CA LEU A 234 16.17 5.89 -17.43
C LEU A 234 17.10 6.08 -18.64
N LEU A 235 16.56 6.14 -19.86
CA LEU A 235 17.32 6.17 -21.11
C LEU A 235 17.17 7.48 -21.88
N GLY A 236 16.04 8.18 -21.73
CA GLY A 236 15.71 9.36 -22.53
C GLY A 236 16.21 10.68 -21.95
N LEU A 237 16.43 10.74 -20.64
CA LEU A 237 16.83 11.96 -19.94
C LEU A 237 18.36 12.06 -19.80
N PRO A 238 18.96 13.21 -20.12
CA PRO A 238 20.37 13.45 -19.87
C PRO A 238 20.64 13.47 -18.36
N TYR A 239 21.76 12.87 -17.96
CA TYR A 239 22.21 12.77 -16.58
C TYR A 239 22.81 14.10 -16.09
N ASP A 240 22.03 15.17 -16.15
CA ASP A 240 22.42 16.53 -15.78
C ASP A 240 21.34 17.21 -14.93
N ALA A 241 21.76 17.88 -13.86
CA ALA A 241 20.86 18.60 -12.95
C ALA A 241 20.09 19.77 -13.62
N SER A 242 20.53 20.22 -14.79
CA SER A 242 19.86 21.25 -15.60
C SER A 242 18.50 20.80 -16.16
N SER A 243 18.28 19.50 -16.27
CA SER A 243 17.03 18.92 -16.81
C SER A 243 15.96 18.63 -15.75
N GLY A 244 16.10 19.17 -14.54
CA GLY A 244 15.20 18.90 -13.42
C GLY A 244 13.71 19.09 -13.73
N ALA A 245 13.35 20.10 -14.53
CA ALA A 245 11.97 20.33 -14.93
C ALA A 245 11.36 19.16 -15.72
N ILE A 246 12.15 18.52 -16.58
CA ILE A 246 11.69 17.36 -17.36
C ILE A 246 11.55 16.14 -16.45
N TYR A 247 12.47 15.95 -15.49
CA TYR A 247 12.33 14.93 -14.45
C TYR A 247 11.04 15.13 -13.64
N ALA A 248 10.73 16.36 -13.22
CA ALA A 248 9.50 16.68 -12.49
C ALA A 248 8.23 16.31 -13.26
N VAL A 249 8.18 16.63 -14.57
CA VAL A 249 7.04 16.29 -15.44
C VAL A 249 6.90 14.77 -15.58
N VAL A 250 7.99 14.06 -15.89
CA VAL A 250 7.97 12.61 -16.08
C VAL A 250 7.55 11.90 -14.79
N ILE A 251 8.11 12.28 -13.64
CA ILE A 251 7.77 11.72 -12.32
C ILE A 251 6.30 12.00 -11.96
N PHE A 252 5.80 13.19 -12.27
CA PHE A 252 4.40 13.53 -12.02
C PHE A 252 3.44 12.65 -12.83
N PHE A 253 3.67 12.51 -14.14
CA PHE A 253 2.84 11.62 -14.96
C PHE A 253 3.00 10.15 -14.58
N MET A 254 4.21 9.74 -14.22
CA MET A 254 4.48 8.39 -13.75
C MET A 254 3.70 8.11 -12.46
N GLY A 255 3.71 9.02 -11.49
CA GLY A 255 2.92 8.92 -10.25
C GLY A 255 1.41 8.89 -10.50
N LEU A 256 0.92 9.72 -11.42
CA LEU A 256 -0.49 9.70 -11.79
C LEU A 256 -0.90 8.34 -12.35
N ILE A 257 -0.18 7.82 -13.35
CA ILE A 257 -0.60 6.64 -14.12
C ILE A 257 -0.40 5.35 -13.33
N THR A 258 0.66 5.26 -12.53
CA THR A 258 1.04 4.02 -11.83
C THR A 258 0.02 3.55 -10.80
N THR A 259 -0.76 4.46 -10.20
CA THR A 259 -1.76 4.17 -9.16
C THR A 259 -3.06 3.60 -9.71
N TRP A 260 -3.27 3.69 -11.02
CA TRP A 260 -4.53 3.33 -11.62
C TRP A 260 -4.81 1.82 -11.51
N GLU A 261 -3.75 1.01 -11.45
CA GLU A 261 -3.85 -0.44 -11.25
C GLU A 261 -4.46 -0.80 -9.88
N ASP A 262 -4.01 -0.16 -8.80
CA ASP A 262 -4.44 -0.45 -7.44
C ASP A 262 -5.91 -0.06 -7.19
N ALA A 263 -6.30 1.13 -7.67
CA ALA A 263 -7.67 1.63 -7.50
C ALA A 263 -8.68 0.94 -8.44
N ALA A 264 -8.26 0.53 -9.64
CA ALA A 264 -9.16 -0.09 -10.61
C ALA A 264 -9.49 -1.56 -10.28
N THR A 265 -8.56 -2.29 -9.66
CA THR A 265 -8.64 -3.76 -9.53
C THR A 265 -9.17 -4.27 -8.19
N ASN A 266 -9.43 -3.42 -7.19
CA ASN A 266 -10.03 -3.86 -5.93
C ASN A 266 -11.44 -4.41 -6.16
N LYS A 267 -11.56 -5.74 -6.05
CA LYS A 267 -12.69 -6.56 -6.52
C LYS A 267 -13.84 -6.58 -5.51
N LYS A 268 -15.06 -6.42 -6.04
CA LYS A 268 -16.32 -6.92 -5.47
C LYS A 268 -17.02 -7.92 -6.42
N ARG A 269 -16.25 -8.71 -7.19
CA ARG A 269 -16.82 -9.67 -8.17
C ARG A 269 -17.16 -11.05 -7.57
N MET A 270 -16.75 -11.37 -6.34
CA MET A 270 -17.07 -12.69 -5.77
C MET A 270 -18.46 -12.81 -5.15
N GLN A 271 -19.14 -11.72 -4.75
CA GLN A 271 -20.46 -11.84 -4.11
C GLN A 271 -21.62 -12.04 -5.11
N SER A 272 -21.56 -11.48 -6.32
CA SER A 272 -22.70 -11.57 -7.26
C SER A 272 -22.92 -12.96 -7.84
N HIS A 273 -21.88 -13.81 -7.91
CA HIS A 273 -22.01 -15.18 -8.42
C HIS A 273 -22.58 -16.16 -7.39
N TRP A 274 -22.51 -15.83 -6.09
CA TRP A 274 -23.11 -16.66 -5.04
C TRP A 274 -24.59 -16.36 -4.80
N THR A 275 -25.06 -15.15 -5.13
CA THR A 275 -26.48 -14.78 -5.03
C THR A 275 -27.35 -15.30 -6.17
N GLU A 276 -26.77 -15.80 -7.26
CA GLU A 276 -27.50 -16.41 -8.38
C GLU A 276 -27.48 -17.95 -8.36
N CYS A 277 -26.76 -18.55 -7.42
CA CYS A 277 -26.64 -20.01 -7.27
C CYS A 277 -27.39 -20.58 -6.05
N ASN A 278 -28.31 -19.82 -5.43
CA ASN A 278 -29.25 -20.32 -4.42
C ASN A 278 -30.69 -20.06 -4.84
#